data_AF-A0A8J2F7P2-F1
#
_entry.id   AF-A0A8J2F7P2-F1
#
_cell.length_a   1.000
_cell.length_b   1.000
_cell.length_c   1.000
_cell.angle_alpha   90.00
_cell.angle_beta   90.00
_cell.angle_gamma   90.00
#
_symmetry.space_group_name_H-M   'P 1'
#
loop_
_entity.id
_entity.type
_entity.pdbx_description
1 polymer ?
#
loop_
_entity_poly.entity_id
_entity_poly.type
_entity_poly.pdbx_seq_one_letter_code
_entity_poly.pdbx_strand_id
1 'polypeptide(L)'
;MGLMLGVYFSSFAFCALLFGLIVGLSLSDPDPEKGPCTPSASSTTTSAAASPSPSPGTSSTSPAPAPVSPTPAAATSGSVSSTSPTPTPTPAASSPTPTPAPAPTPAAAPTPAVGVAGSGAILFTNEAGDSNTRRQQFFKDYTTLETVTFDGKSIQARAVHSSGGVADWVVSEGQGYGVWMGAATVAGFRVANNYRKATGNAAYNTAVQETYEAYLGWRQMCYLSRDNDMIDRFYCGANCPHAGEPRTSAPNCYPCLPHWKTTDNLQSVVGKGSASDGDLDGIVGMILLVISTAPDRDEYTGTGSDPQNTWNWQELALLTYQSCKSNLMHNFVTGTGVNSDFLMLKLGTNWGGFDPECNNPSYHGPGAYRAMRDYMLAFETIVGAPAGEAQGLVAQWNMAVAGTYGMLKDNQCADNGMTTNWFKVSATTKVGTGGGDTSCSGSGTDATEYGSEAARGVWRVATDLVWYGDKTIPEGSQPEGFVRDTTVDSYMASYAPFGPASYLDKMNAQLDKAYVGGSCGGACWKDDLAVTSWAGTCPVKKIHSSWQWNWFMFCPTMTSLVYDSPTPTSHTKKELLDAAGKTIGTKQMASYYAAAWLAIGTISING
;
A
#
# COMPACT_ATOMS: atom_id res chain seq x y z
N MET A 1 -60.97 -50.99 0.38
CA MET A 1 -61.30 -49.71 1.05
C MET A 1 -60.27 -48.70 0.55
N GLY A 2 -60.58 -47.56 -0.06
CA GLY A 2 -61.84 -46.82 -0.29
C GLY A 2 -61.49 -45.32 -0.22
N LEU A 3 -61.56 -44.54 -1.31
CA LEU A 3 -62.72 -43.71 -1.72
C LEU A 3 -63.29 -42.84 -0.57
N MET A 4 -63.50 -41.51 -0.69
CA MET A 4 -63.57 -40.57 -1.83
C MET A 4 -62.75 -39.27 -1.56
N LEU A 5 -62.38 -38.35 -2.49
CA LEU A 5 -62.82 -37.88 -3.83
C LEU A 5 -63.80 -36.67 -3.80
N GLY A 6 -63.42 -35.56 -4.48
CA GLY A 6 -64.22 -34.33 -4.72
C GLY A 6 -63.34 -33.05 -4.70
N VAL A 7 -62.90 -32.36 -5.77
CA VAL A 7 -63.28 -32.10 -7.19
C VAL A 7 -63.96 -30.74 -7.41
N TYR A 8 -63.31 -29.84 -8.18
CA TYR A 8 -63.76 -29.02 -9.33
C TYR A 8 -62.47 -28.47 -10.01
N PHE A 9 -62.11 -28.76 -11.28
CA PHE A 9 -62.50 -28.07 -12.55
C PHE A 9 -62.24 -26.53 -12.53
N SER A 10 -61.76 -25.82 -13.57
CA SER A 10 -61.29 -26.08 -14.97
C SER A 10 -60.92 -24.71 -15.65
N SER A 11 -60.16 -24.52 -16.75
CA SER A 11 -59.36 -25.36 -17.68
C SER A 11 -58.48 -24.51 -18.66
N PHE A 12 -57.48 -25.14 -19.30
CA PHE A 12 -56.87 -24.86 -20.64
C PHE A 12 -56.37 -23.44 -21.08
N ALA A 13 -55.04 -23.28 -21.07
CA ALA A 13 -54.12 -23.21 -22.23
C ALA A 13 -54.29 -22.27 -23.47
N PHE A 14 -53.16 -21.60 -23.80
CA PHE A 14 -52.55 -21.30 -25.13
C PHE A 14 -52.88 -20.03 -25.97
N CYS A 15 -51.80 -19.24 -26.22
CA CYS A 15 -51.40 -18.39 -27.36
C CYS A 15 -52.36 -17.47 -28.15
N ALA A 16 -51.99 -16.17 -28.24
CA ALA A 16 -51.99 -15.38 -29.48
C ALA A 16 -51.05 -14.14 -29.39
N LEU A 17 -50.66 -13.57 -30.56
CA LEU A 17 -49.68 -12.48 -30.73
C LEU A 17 -50.31 -11.08 -30.96
N LEU A 18 -49.43 -10.06 -30.92
CA LEU A 18 -49.41 -8.81 -31.71
C LEU A 18 -50.14 -7.53 -31.22
N PHE A 19 -49.30 -6.54 -30.85
CA PHE A 19 -49.33 -5.10 -31.19
C PHE A 19 -50.63 -4.24 -31.11
N GLY A 20 -50.55 -3.14 -30.34
CA GLY A 20 -51.45 -1.98 -30.49
C GLY A 20 -51.25 -0.85 -29.45
N LEU A 21 -50.71 0.29 -29.92
CA LEU A 21 -50.57 1.65 -29.33
C LEU A 21 -51.66 2.09 -28.30
N ILE A 22 -51.48 3.05 -27.37
CA ILE A 22 -50.48 4.15 -27.23
C ILE A 22 -50.38 4.67 -25.76
N VAL A 23 -49.27 5.35 -25.41
CA VAL A 23 -48.99 6.29 -24.27
C VAL A 23 -49.76 6.14 -22.93
N GLY A 24 -49.13 6.10 -21.75
CA GLY A 24 -47.70 6.14 -21.40
C GLY A 24 -47.36 7.09 -20.25
N LEU A 25 -46.48 6.64 -19.35
CA LEU A 25 -45.68 7.45 -18.41
C LEU A 25 -44.60 6.52 -17.83
N SER A 26 -43.32 6.88 -17.96
CA SER A 26 -42.20 6.09 -17.42
C SER A 26 -41.17 7.05 -16.84
N LEU A 27 -40.87 6.87 -15.55
CA LEU A 27 -39.72 7.49 -14.91
C LEU A 27 -38.48 6.68 -15.27
N SER A 28 -37.42 7.37 -15.66
CA SER A 28 -36.10 6.79 -15.90
C SER A 28 -35.04 7.71 -15.29
N ASP A 29 -34.28 7.18 -14.34
CA ASP A 29 -33.09 7.86 -13.83
C ASP A 29 -31.95 7.73 -14.85
N PRO A 30 -31.16 8.79 -15.09
CA PRO A 30 -30.05 8.77 -16.04
C PRO A 30 -28.78 8.14 -15.43
N ASP A 31 -28.31 7.04 -16.03
CA ASP A 31 -26.96 6.49 -15.85
C ASP A 31 -25.95 7.37 -16.63
N PRO A 32 -25.00 8.08 -15.97
CA PRO A 32 -24.17 9.08 -16.62
C PRO A 32 -22.91 8.55 -17.33
N GLU A 33 -22.51 7.28 -17.12
CA GLU A 33 -21.15 6.81 -17.51
C GLU A 33 -21.02 6.24 -18.94
N LYS A 34 -22.02 6.42 -19.83
CA LYS A 34 -22.00 5.84 -21.20
C LYS A 34 -22.27 6.83 -22.33
N GLY A 35 -21.35 7.77 -22.51
CA GLY A 35 -21.23 8.54 -23.75
C GLY A 35 -20.60 7.71 -24.88
N PRO A 36 -21.24 7.55 -26.06
CA PRO A 36 -20.69 6.76 -27.16
C PRO A 36 -19.67 7.55 -28.00
N CYS A 37 -18.39 7.23 -27.86
CA CYS A 37 -17.33 7.77 -28.73
C CYS A 37 -17.44 7.19 -30.16
N THR A 38 -18.05 7.95 -31.08
CA THR A 38 -17.95 7.68 -32.52
C THR A 38 -16.75 8.43 -33.11
N PRO A 39 -15.91 7.78 -33.94
CA PRO A 39 -14.70 8.39 -34.46
C PRO A 39 -15.02 9.38 -35.60
N SER A 40 -14.81 10.67 -35.36
CA SER A 40 -14.82 11.69 -36.42
C SER A 40 -13.48 11.70 -37.14
N ALA A 41 -13.46 11.36 -38.43
CA ALA A 41 -12.24 11.31 -39.21
C ALA A 41 -11.73 12.72 -39.54
N SER A 42 -10.49 13.04 -39.17
CA SER A 42 -9.83 14.29 -39.53
C SER A 42 -8.37 14.08 -39.98
N SER A 43 -7.98 14.93 -40.92
CA SER A 43 -6.73 14.96 -41.70
C SER A 43 -5.45 14.43 -41.02
N THR A 44 -4.83 13.43 -41.67
CA THR A 44 -3.44 13.05 -41.44
C THR A 44 -2.50 14.25 -41.67
N THR A 45 -1.75 14.66 -40.65
CA THR A 45 -0.59 15.56 -40.79
C THR A 45 0.65 14.86 -40.25
N THR A 46 1.60 14.57 -41.12
CA THR A 46 2.83 13.85 -40.78
C THR A 46 3.82 14.75 -40.06
N SER A 47 3.96 14.61 -38.75
CA SER A 47 5.14 15.07 -38.00
C SER A 47 6.24 13.99 -38.07
N ALA A 48 7.45 14.38 -38.43
CA ALA A 48 8.53 13.43 -38.71
C ALA A 48 9.21 12.90 -37.43
N ALA A 49 9.55 11.61 -37.42
CA ALA A 49 10.36 11.02 -36.37
C ALA A 49 11.81 11.52 -36.47
N ALA A 50 12.27 12.31 -35.50
CA ALA A 50 13.64 12.79 -35.42
C ALA A 50 14.58 11.67 -34.94
N SER A 51 15.21 10.96 -35.88
CA SER A 51 16.26 9.98 -35.55
C SER A 51 17.59 10.68 -35.21
N PRO A 52 18.19 10.45 -34.03
CA PRO A 52 19.55 10.88 -33.75
C PRO A 52 20.54 10.01 -34.54
N SER A 53 21.15 10.57 -35.58
CA SER A 53 22.22 9.89 -36.32
C SER A 53 23.56 10.06 -35.61
N PRO A 54 24.32 8.99 -35.34
CA PRO A 54 25.65 9.09 -34.73
C PRO A 54 26.68 9.59 -35.75
N SER A 55 27.61 10.44 -35.32
CA SER A 55 28.83 10.78 -36.09
C SER A 55 30.09 10.56 -35.25
N PRO A 56 31.23 10.20 -35.88
CA PRO A 56 32.33 9.54 -35.17
C PRO A 56 33.50 10.47 -34.80
N GLY A 57 34.26 10.06 -33.79
CA GLY A 57 35.53 10.67 -33.38
C GLY A 57 35.59 10.97 -31.88
N THR A 58 36.72 10.88 -31.19
CA THR A 58 38.07 10.42 -31.62
C THR A 58 38.77 9.65 -30.51
N SER A 59 39.83 8.92 -30.87
CA SER A 59 40.62 8.09 -29.97
C SER A 59 41.40 8.88 -28.92
N SER A 60 41.39 8.41 -27.66
CA SER A 60 42.52 8.58 -26.76
C SER A 60 42.87 7.23 -26.13
N THR A 61 44.14 6.83 -26.26
CA THR A 61 44.67 5.54 -25.76
C THR A 61 45.56 5.80 -24.55
N SER A 62 45.35 5.06 -23.46
CA SER A 62 46.33 4.89 -22.38
C SER A 62 46.05 3.58 -21.61
N PRO A 63 47.07 2.99 -20.96
CA PRO A 63 47.17 1.54 -20.89
C PRO A 63 46.58 0.90 -19.63
N ALA A 64 46.18 -0.36 -19.75
CA ALA A 64 45.88 -1.22 -18.61
C ALA A 64 47.16 -1.61 -17.85
N PRO A 65 47.14 -1.66 -16.50
CA PRO A 65 48.18 -2.32 -15.72
C PRO A 65 48.07 -3.85 -15.85
N ALA A 66 49.20 -4.54 -15.88
CA ALA A 66 49.28 -5.99 -16.00
C ALA A 66 48.91 -6.71 -14.68
N PRO A 67 48.42 -7.97 -14.72
CA PRO A 67 48.12 -8.74 -13.51
C PRO A 67 49.39 -9.10 -12.72
N VAL A 68 49.33 -8.99 -11.40
CA VAL A 68 50.47 -9.30 -10.50
C VAL A 68 50.18 -10.50 -9.61
N SER A 69 50.91 -11.58 -9.86
CA SER A 69 51.09 -12.77 -9.02
C SER A 69 52.35 -13.46 -9.58
N PRO A 70 53.25 -14.05 -8.75
CA PRO A 70 52.86 -15.11 -7.81
C PRO A 70 53.68 -15.18 -6.50
N THR A 71 53.42 -16.23 -5.71
CA THR A 71 54.39 -17.13 -4.99
C THR A 71 54.03 -17.37 -3.51
N PRO A 72 53.99 -18.64 -3.03
CA PRO A 72 53.58 -18.97 -1.66
C PRO A 72 54.72 -19.41 -0.72
N ALA A 73 54.52 -19.18 0.58
CA ALA A 73 55.13 -19.89 1.72
C ALA A 73 54.30 -19.54 3.00
N ALA A 74 54.31 -20.30 4.10
CA ALA A 74 55.05 -21.51 4.46
C ALA A 74 54.15 -22.48 5.27
N ALA A 75 54.63 -23.69 5.53
CA ALA A 75 53.94 -24.67 6.38
C ALA A 75 54.42 -24.59 7.85
N THR A 76 53.53 -24.88 8.79
CA THR A 76 53.87 -25.17 10.20
C THR A 76 53.09 -26.38 10.69
N SER A 77 53.82 -27.42 11.12
CA SER A 77 53.25 -28.62 11.75
C SER A 77 52.91 -28.37 13.23
N GLY A 78 51.67 -28.64 13.64
CA GLY A 78 51.24 -28.67 15.05
C GLY A 78 51.00 -30.10 15.52
N SER A 79 51.49 -30.44 16.72
CA SER A 79 51.44 -31.82 17.25
C SER A 79 50.03 -32.28 17.63
N VAL A 80 49.76 -33.57 17.42
CA VAL A 80 48.66 -34.27 18.09
C VAL A 80 48.90 -34.29 19.60
N SER A 81 47.83 -34.25 20.40
CA SER A 81 47.84 -34.64 21.81
C SER A 81 46.45 -35.17 22.19
N SER A 82 46.40 -36.44 22.60
CA SER A 82 45.17 -37.15 22.94
C SER A 82 44.89 -37.09 24.44
N THR A 83 43.81 -36.42 24.85
CA THR A 83 43.30 -36.46 26.23
C THR A 83 42.20 -37.51 26.39
N SER A 84 42.35 -38.38 27.40
CA SER A 84 41.42 -39.49 27.68
C SER A 84 40.03 -38.99 28.10
N PRO A 85 38.92 -39.66 27.71
CA PRO A 85 37.59 -39.35 28.22
C PRO A 85 37.49 -39.65 29.72
N THR A 86 36.95 -38.69 30.47
CA THR A 86 36.59 -38.87 31.90
C THR A 86 35.19 -39.48 31.99
N PRO A 87 34.92 -40.46 32.88
CA PRO A 87 33.62 -41.10 32.96
C PRO A 87 32.52 -40.15 33.48
N THR A 88 31.39 -40.12 32.77
CA THR A 88 30.18 -39.37 33.16
C THR A 88 29.55 -39.95 34.44
N PRO A 89 29.22 -39.13 35.45
CA PRO A 89 28.54 -39.63 36.66
C PRO A 89 27.08 -39.99 36.40
N THR A 90 26.62 -41.08 37.02
CA THR A 90 25.23 -41.55 36.97
C THR A 90 24.27 -40.56 37.65
N PRO A 91 23.15 -40.16 37.01
CA PRO A 91 22.12 -39.34 37.66
C PRO A 91 21.47 -40.07 38.85
N ALA A 92 21.33 -39.36 39.98
CA ALA A 92 20.53 -39.84 41.11
C ALA A 92 19.03 -39.73 40.81
N ALA A 93 18.21 -40.61 41.40
CA ALA A 93 16.77 -40.63 41.18
C ALA A 93 16.09 -39.35 41.70
N SER A 94 15.31 -38.69 40.84
CA SER A 94 14.57 -37.47 41.17
C SER A 94 13.33 -37.77 42.03
N SER A 95 13.14 -36.98 43.09
CA SER A 95 11.92 -36.96 43.91
C SER A 95 10.68 -36.60 43.05
N PRO A 96 9.48 -37.14 43.34
CA PRO A 96 8.27 -36.84 42.55
C PRO A 96 7.90 -35.35 42.61
N THR A 97 7.74 -34.75 41.43
CA THR A 97 7.26 -33.37 41.25
C THR A 97 5.82 -33.23 41.73
N PRO A 98 5.46 -32.21 42.54
CA PRO A 98 4.08 -31.97 42.94
C PRO A 98 3.22 -31.55 41.74
N THR A 99 1.98 -32.03 41.69
CA THR A 99 1.00 -31.69 40.65
C THR A 99 0.74 -30.17 40.64
N PRO A 100 0.81 -29.48 39.48
CA PRO A 100 0.44 -28.09 39.37
C PRO A 100 -1.02 -27.84 39.80
N ALA A 101 -1.26 -26.74 40.53
CA ALA A 101 -2.61 -26.28 40.80
C ALA A 101 -3.29 -25.81 39.50
N PRO A 102 -4.63 -25.91 39.36
CA PRO A 102 -5.33 -25.41 38.19
C PRO A 102 -5.05 -23.92 37.96
N ALA A 103 -4.75 -23.54 36.72
CA ALA A 103 -4.60 -22.13 36.36
C ALA A 103 -5.95 -21.40 36.58
N PRO A 104 -5.94 -20.17 37.11
CA PRO A 104 -7.16 -19.40 37.30
C PRO A 104 -7.81 -19.09 35.95
N THR A 105 -9.13 -19.25 35.87
CA THR A 105 -9.92 -18.85 34.70
C THR A 105 -9.63 -17.39 34.37
N PRO A 106 -9.26 -17.04 33.12
CA PRO A 106 -9.07 -15.64 32.72
C PRO A 106 -10.30 -14.80 33.04
N ALA A 107 -10.10 -13.64 33.66
CA ALA A 107 -11.16 -12.65 33.81
C ALA A 107 -11.62 -12.20 32.42
N ALA A 108 -12.92 -11.94 32.26
CA ALA A 108 -13.45 -11.39 31.01
C ALA A 108 -12.74 -10.06 30.70
N ALA A 109 -12.31 -9.89 29.45
CA ALA A 109 -11.68 -8.64 29.01
C ALA A 109 -12.65 -7.47 29.23
N PRO A 110 -12.20 -6.33 29.77
CA PRO A 110 -13.07 -5.18 29.96
C PRO A 110 -13.55 -4.66 28.60
N THR A 111 -14.84 -4.43 28.46
CA THR A 111 -15.39 -3.72 27.31
C THR A 111 -14.73 -2.34 27.23
N PRO A 112 -14.14 -1.94 26.09
CA PRO A 112 -13.54 -0.62 25.95
C PRO A 112 -14.56 0.47 26.28
N ALA A 113 -14.25 1.27 27.31
CA ALA A 113 -15.07 2.42 27.63
C ALA A 113 -14.92 3.46 26.53
N VAL A 114 -16.05 3.94 25.99
CA VAL A 114 -16.04 5.07 25.04
C VAL A 114 -15.68 6.33 25.82
N GLY A 115 -14.37 6.59 25.92
CA GLY A 115 -13.84 7.80 26.51
C GLY A 115 -14.30 9.03 25.73
N VAL A 116 -14.54 10.14 26.44
CA VAL A 116 -14.70 11.43 25.79
C VAL A 116 -13.35 11.80 25.19
N ALA A 117 -13.22 11.69 23.88
CA ALA A 117 -11.99 11.97 23.16
C ALA A 117 -11.51 13.40 23.48
N GLY A 118 -10.25 13.51 23.89
CA GLY A 118 -9.56 14.80 23.95
C GLY A 118 -9.11 15.19 22.54
N SER A 119 -9.17 16.48 22.23
CA SER A 119 -8.72 16.99 20.94
C SER A 119 -7.28 16.56 20.62
N GLY A 120 -7.07 16.09 19.39
CA GLY A 120 -5.86 15.41 18.95
C GLY A 120 -5.96 13.88 18.94
N ALA A 121 -7.06 13.29 19.41
CA ALA A 121 -7.28 11.84 19.35
C ALA A 121 -7.44 11.30 17.91
N ILE A 122 -7.32 9.98 17.79
CA ILE A 122 -7.72 9.22 16.59
C ILE A 122 -9.20 8.78 16.75
N LEU A 123 -9.98 8.87 15.67
CA LEU A 123 -11.41 8.56 15.60
C LEU A 123 -11.68 7.46 14.57
N PHE A 124 -12.66 6.60 14.88
CA PHE A 124 -13.12 5.53 14.01
C PHE A 124 -14.65 5.46 13.96
N THR A 125 -15.20 4.80 12.93
CA THR A 125 -16.64 4.58 12.75
C THR A 125 -16.94 3.17 12.22
N ASN A 126 -18.04 2.58 12.66
CA ASN A 126 -18.55 1.32 12.10
C ASN A 126 -19.61 1.55 11.00
N GLU A 127 -19.95 2.82 10.71
CA GLU A 127 -21.03 3.19 9.78
C GLU A 127 -20.70 2.87 8.30
N ALA A 128 -19.43 2.57 8.00
CA ALA A 128 -18.97 2.15 6.67
C ALA A 128 -19.28 0.67 6.33
N GLY A 129 -19.73 -0.11 7.31
CA GLY A 129 -19.98 -1.54 7.22
C GLY A 129 -18.78 -2.42 7.60
N ASP A 130 -18.93 -3.74 7.49
CA ASP A 130 -17.86 -4.69 7.82
C ASP A 130 -16.74 -4.69 6.77
N SER A 131 -15.51 -4.46 7.25
CA SER A 131 -14.29 -4.47 6.45
C SER A 131 -14.00 -5.83 5.81
N ASN A 132 -14.22 -6.95 6.50
CA ASN A 132 -13.97 -8.26 5.90
C ASN A 132 -15.00 -8.57 4.80
N THR A 133 -16.27 -8.18 4.95
CA THR A 133 -17.31 -8.30 3.91
C THR A 133 -16.93 -7.49 2.67
N ARG A 134 -16.41 -6.25 2.83
CA ARG A 134 -15.86 -5.47 1.71
C ARG A 134 -14.70 -6.19 1.02
N ARG A 135 -13.72 -6.68 1.80
CA ARG A 135 -12.59 -7.46 1.28
C ARG A 135 -13.05 -8.70 0.51
N GLN A 136 -13.99 -9.48 1.07
CA GLN A 136 -14.54 -10.68 0.42
C GLN A 136 -15.22 -10.36 -0.92
N GLN A 137 -15.99 -9.28 -0.99
CA GLN A 137 -16.60 -8.84 -2.26
C GLN A 137 -15.53 -8.44 -3.28
N PHE A 138 -14.51 -7.66 -2.88
CA PHE A 138 -13.41 -7.27 -3.76
C PHE A 138 -12.65 -8.48 -4.32
N PHE A 139 -12.25 -9.39 -3.43
CA PHE A 139 -11.52 -10.61 -3.81
C PHE A 139 -12.34 -11.53 -4.71
N LYS A 140 -13.66 -11.60 -4.51
CA LYS A 140 -14.57 -12.40 -5.34
C LYS A 140 -14.77 -11.82 -6.75
N ASP A 141 -14.90 -10.51 -6.86
CA ASP A 141 -15.34 -9.86 -8.11
C ASP A 141 -14.19 -9.33 -8.98
N TYR A 142 -13.02 -9.04 -8.39
CA TYR A 142 -11.89 -8.37 -9.06
C TYR A 142 -10.56 -9.16 -8.99
N THR A 143 -10.59 -10.43 -8.59
CA THR A 143 -9.38 -11.30 -8.60
C THR A 143 -9.68 -12.69 -9.15
N THR A 144 -8.73 -13.30 -9.88
CA THR A 144 -8.72 -14.73 -10.18
C THR A 144 -7.58 -15.44 -9.43
N LEU A 145 -7.66 -16.77 -9.38
CA LEU A 145 -6.58 -17.62 -8.91
C LEU A 145 -5.88 -18.27 -10.11
N GLU A 146 -4.69 -17.78 -10.42
CA GLU A 146 -3.90 -18.17 -11.59
C GLU A 146 -2.88 -19.25 -11.25
N THR A 147 -2.69 -20.21 -12.16
CA THR A 147 -1.64 -21.22 -12.03
C THR A 147 -0.35 -20.72 -12.69
N VAL A 148 0.64 -20.37 -11.88
CA VAL A 148 1.91 -19.78 -12.33
C VAL A 148 3.08 -20.73 -12.02
N THR A 149 4.17 -20.65 -12.80
CA THR A 149 5.35 -21.51 -12.61
C THR A 149 6.51 -20.74 -11.97
N PHE A 150 6.83 -21.08 -10.73
CA PHE A 150 7.91 -20.48 -9.94
C PHE A 150 8.91 -21.57 -9.52
N ASP A 151 10.20 -21.38 -9.81
CA ASP A 151 11.27 -22.38 -9.54
C ASP A 151 10.91 -23.81 -10.02
N GLY A 152 10.35 -23.90 -11.24
CA GLY A 152 9.91 -25.17 -11.85
C GLY A 152 8.67 -25.82 -11.25
N LYS A 153 8.02 -25.20 -10.25
CA LYS A 153 6.82 -25.70 -9.57
C LYS A 153 5.59 -24.88 -9.97
N SER A 154 4.48 -25.55 -10.24
CA SER A 154 3.18 -24.89 -10.35
C SER A 154 2.68 -24.47 -8.97
N ILE A 155 2.35 -23.19 -8.81
CA ILE A 155 1.72 -22.63 -7.61
C ILE A 155 0.44 -21.88 -8.00
N GLN A 156 -0.48 -21.73 -7.05
CA GLN A 156 -1.63 -20.86 -7.21
C GLN A 156 -1.26 -19.45 -6.72
N ALA A 157 -1.49 -18.44 -7.55
CA ALA A 157 -1.19 -17.04 -7.28
C ALA A 157 -2.40 -16.19 -7.67
N ARG A 158 -2.83 -15.28 -6.80
CA ARG A 158 -4.04 -14.49 -7.02
C ARG A 158 -3.72 -13.20 -7.77
N ALA A 159 -4.27 -13.06 -8.96
CA ALA A 159 -4.13 -11.88 -9.81
C ALA A 159 -5.18 -10.83 -9.44
N VAL A 160 -4.79 -9.57 -9.22
CA VAL A 160 -5.74 -8.46 -9.02
C VAL A 160 -5.97 -7.73 -10.33
N HIS A 161 -7.13 -7.96 -10.94
CA HIS A 161 -7.46 -7.40 -12.26
C HIS A 161 -7.80 -5.93 -12.14
N SER A 162 -6.91 -5.12 -12.72
CA SER A 162 -7.08 -3.69 -12.81
C SER A 162 -7.78 -3.35 -14.13
N SER A 163 -8.57 -2.29 -14.14
CA SER A 163 -9.34 -1.89 -15.33
C SER A 163 -9.72 -0.41 -15.30
N GLY A 164 -9.76 0.19 -16.50
CA GLY A 164 -10.03 1.61 -16.71
C GLY A 164 -8.75 2.45 -16.86
N GLY A 165 -8.83 3.55 -17.60
CA GLY A 165 -7.68 4.42 -17.88
C GLY A 165 -6.56 3.66 -18.59
N VAL A 166 -5.34 3.72 -18.04
CA VAL A 166 -4.17 2.93 -18.49
C VAL A 166 -4.01 1.61 -17.73
N ALA A 167 -4.93 1.29 -16.81
CA ALA A 167 -4.76 0.28 -15.77
C ALA A 167 -5.33 -1.10 -16.12
N ASP A 168 -5.65 -1.40 -17.39
CA ASP A 168 -6.00 -2.78 -17.80
C ASP A 168 -4.93 -3.81 -17.39
N TRP A 169 -5.26 -5.09 -17.37
CA TRP A 169 -4.39 -6.19 -16.92
C TRP A 169 -4.07 -6.13 -15.41
N VAL A 170 -3.04 -6.84 -14.93
CA VAL A 170 -2.56 -6.71 -13.54
C VAL A 170 -1.49 -5.62 -13.48
N VAL A 171 -1.73 -4.56 -12.69
CA VAL A 171 -0.70 -3.56 -12.35
C VAL A 171 -0.22 -3.72 -10.91
N SER A 172 1.00 -3.26 -10.62
CA SER A 172 1.59 -3.36 -9.28
C SER A 172 0.78 -2.59 -8.23
N GLU A 173 0.16 -1.48 -8.61
CA GLU A 173 -0.77 -0.72 -7.76
C GLU A 173 -1.92 -1.61 -7.24
N GLY A 174 -2.69 -2.23 -8.13
CA GLY A 174 -3.80 -3.11 -7.78
C GLY A 174 -3.36 -4.38 -7.06
N GLN A 175 -2.25 -4.99 -7.47
CA GLN A 175 -1.68 -6.13 -6.76
C GLN A 175 -1.28 -5.75 -5.32
N GLY A 176 -0.67 -4.57 -5.15
CA GLY A 176 -0.33 -3.99 -3.85
C GLY A 176 -1.57 -3.74 -2.98
N TYR A 177 -2.61 -3.10 -3.52
CA TYR A 177 -3.90 -2.92 -2.84
C TYR A 177 -4.50 -4.26 -2.38
N GLY A 178 -4.41 -5.32 -3.18
CA GLY A 178 -4.88 -6.66 -2.81
C GLY A 178 -4.13 -7.23 -1.60
N VAL A 179 -2.80 -7.17 -1.60
CA VAL A 179 -1.98 -7.63 -0.46
C VAL A 179 -2.24 -6.77 0.78
N TRP A 180 -2.30 -5.45 0.63
CA TRP A 180 -2.57 -4.50 1.74
C TRP A 180 -3.94 -4.73 2.38
N MET A 181 -5.01 -4.76 1.58
CA MET A 181 -6.39 -4.91 2.03
C MET A 181 -6.62 -6.26 2.74
N GLY A 182 -6.02 -7.31 2.20
CA GLY A 182 -5.99 -8.62 2.83
C GLY A 182 -5.28 -8.59 4.19
N ALA A 183 -4.05 -8.10 4.22
CA ALA A 183 -3.21 -8.07 5.42
C ALA A 183 -3.78 -7.18 6.54
N ALA A 184 -4.34 -6.02 6.20
CA ALA A 184 -5.03 -5.15 7.15
C ALA A 184 -6.27 -5.84 7.77
N THR A 185 -7.03 -6.61 6.97
CA THR A 185 -8.15 -7.42 7.49
C THR A 185 -7.66 -8.53 8.43
N VAL A 186 -6.53 -9.17 8.12
CA VAL A 186 -5.88 -10.16 8.99
C VAL A 186 -5.40 -9.53 10.30
N ALA A 187 -4.87 -8.30 10.26
CA ALA A 187 -4.50 -7.52 11.45
C ALA A 187 -5.73 -7.17 12.31
N GLY A 188 -6.81 -6.69 11.71
CA GLY A 188 -8.07 -6.40 12.42
C GLY A 188 -8.64 -7.62 13.15
N PHE A 189 -8.62 -8.81 12.52
CA PHE A 189 -8.99 -10.07 13.18
C PHE A 189 -8.08 -10.43 14.38
N ARG A 190 -6.78 -10.14 14.31
CA ARG A 190 -5.85 -10.33 15.44
C ARG A 190 -6.16 -9.38 16.59
N VAL A 191 -6.29 -8.09 16.32
CA VAL A 191 -6.50 -7.05 17.35
C VAL A 191 -7.86 -7.21 18.02
N ALA A 192 -8.94 -7.31 17.24
CA ALA A 192 -10.29 -7.33 17.79
C ALA A 192 -10.69 -8.64 18.48
N ASN A 193 -10.05 -9.78 18.15
CA ASN A 193 -10.50 -11.10 18.61
C ASN A 193 -9.38 -12.07 19.08
N ASN A 194 -8.09 -11.72 18.95
CA ASN A 194 -6.96 -12.63 19.19
C ASN A 194 -7.09 -13.97 18.42
N TYR A 195 -7.72 -13.96 17.24
CA TYR A 195 -7.86 -15.15 16.41
C TYR A 195 -6.49 -15.69 16.00
N ARG A 196 -6.41 -17.02 15.84
CA ARG A 196 -5.21 -17.75 15.41
C ARG A 196 -5.58 -18.85 14.44
N LYS A 197 -4.64 -19.35 13.65
CA LYS A 197 -4.83 -20.56 12.84
C LYS A 197 -5.27 -21.73 13.72
N ALA A 198 -4.60 -21.93 14.85
CA ALA A 198 -5.00 -22.85 15.93
C ALA A 198 -6.41 -22.64 16.52
N THR A 199 -7.06 -21.47 16.38
CA THR A 199 -8.47 -21.28 16.80
C THR A 199 -9.49 -21.80 15.79
N GLY A 200 -9.06 -22.19 14.58
CA GLY A 200 -9.93 -22.75 13.55
C GLY A 200 -10.96 -21.77 12.97
N ASN A 201 -10.81 -20.47 13.21
CA ASN A 201 -11.77 -19.48 12.69
C ASN A 201 -11.70 -19.41 11.15
N ALA A 202 -12.79 -19.81 10.50
CA ALA A 202 -12.85 -19.91 9.04
C ALA A 202 -12.66 -18.56 8.33
N ALA A 203 -13.22 -17.46 8.86
CA ALA A 203 -13.07 -16.14 8.25
C ALA A 203 -11.64 -15.61 8.33
N TYR A 204 -10.97 -15.81 9.48
CA TYR A 204 -9.54 -15.55 9.65
C TYR A 204 -8.70 -16.38 8.68
N ASN A 205 -8.88 -17.71 8.68
CA ASN A 205 -8.11 -18.62 7.85
C ASN A 205 -8.29 -18.34 6.34
N THR A 206 -9.51 -18.02 5.89
CA THR A 206 -9.77 -17.59 4.51
C THR A 206 -9.09 -16.26 4.20
N ALA A 207 -9.28 -15.22 5.01
CA ALA A 207 -8.63 -13.92 4.76
C ALA A 207 -7.11 -14.04 4.69
N VAL A 208 -6.51 -14.84 5.59
CA VAL A 208 -5.09 -15.17 5.59
C VAL A 208 -4.66 -15.89 4.30
N GLN A 209 -5.35 -16.97 3.91
CA GLN A 209 -5.03 -17.74 2.70
C GLN A 209 -5.11 -16.87 1.44
N GLU A 210 -6.20 -16.12 1.28
CA GLU A 210 -6.39 -15.24 0.11
C GLU A 210 -5.35 -14.11 0.05
N THR A 211 -4.92 -13.59 1.20
CA THR A 211 -3.82 -12.60 1.26
C THR A 211 -2.48 -13.22 0.87
N TYR A 212 -2.19 -14.45 1.31
CA TYR A 212 -0.98 -15.15 0.92
C TYR A 212 -0.96 -15.43 -0.60
N GLU A 213 -2.09 -15.81 -1.19
CA GLU A 213 -2.22 -15.96 -2.65
C GLU A 213 -1.99 -14.63 -3.39
N ALA A 214 -2.46 -13.50 -2.86
CA ALA A 214 -2.20 -12.17 -3.45
C ALA A 214 -0.71 -11.80 -3.35
N TYR A 215 -0.04 -12.16 -2.26
CA TYR A 215 1.42 -12.04 -2.15
C TYR A 215 2.14 -12.96 -3.16
N LEU A 216 1.64 -14.17 -3.42
CA LEU A 216 2.21 -15.04 -4.46
C LEU A 216 2.06 -14.42 -5.86
N GLY A 217 0.99 -13.66 -6.10
CA GLY A 217 0.84 -12.82 -7.30
C GLY A 217 1.92 -11.73 -7.39
N TRP A 218 2.12 -10.99 -6.29
CA TRP A 218 3.20 -10.00 -6.18
C TRP A 218 4.59 -10.60 -6.44
N ARG A 219 4.90 -11.74 -5.80
CA ARG A 219 6.16 -12.49 -5.98
C ARG A 219 6.34 -12.96 -7.43
N GLN A 220 5.26 -13.34 -8.11
CA GLN A 220 5.32 -13.71 -9.53
C GLN A 220 5.62 -12.51 -10.44
N MET A 221 5.05 -11.33 -10.18
CA MET A 221 5.40 -10.11 -10.92
C MET A 221 6.88 -9.73 -10.71
N CYS A 222 7.39 -9.89 -9.49
CA CYS A 222 8.81 -9.74 -9.16
C CYS A 222 9.68 -10.75 -9.95
N TYR A 223 9.30 -12.03 -9.95
CA TYR A 223 9.98 -13.11 -10.67
C TYR A 223 10.07 -12.85 -12.20
N LEU A 224 8.97 -12.43 -12.83
CA LEU A 224 8.92 -12.06 -14.25
C LEU A 224 9.83 -10.87 -14.61
N SER A 225 10.25 -10.06 -13.63
CA SER A 225 11.08 -8.87 -13.84
C SER A 225 12.57 -9.19 -14.01
N ARG A 226 13.01 -10.42 -13.70
CA ARG A 226 14.42 -10.85 -13.77
C ARG A 226 15.04 -10.90 -15.18
N ASP A 227 14.18 -10.99 -16.20
CA ASP A 227 14.54 -11.25 -17.60
C ASP A 227 14.53 -9.95 -18.44
N ASN A 228 14.58 -8.79 -17.79
CA ASN A 228 14.51 -7.45 -18.38
C ASN A 228 15.56 -6.49 -17.80
N ASP A 229 15.81 -5.39 -18.50
CA ASP A 229 16.76 -4.34 -18.11
C ASP A 229 16.26 -3.44 -16.95
N MET A 230 16.00 -4.03 -15.79
CA MET A 230 16.21 -3.30 -14.54
C MET A 230 17.72 -3.11 -14.38
N ILE A 231 18.18 -1.88 -14.63
CA ILE A 231 19.60 -1.55 -14.81
C ILE A 231 20.39 -1.76 -13.51
N ASP A 232 19.77 -1.47 -12.37
CA ASP A 232 20.36 -1.64 -11.05
C ASP A 232 19.78 -2.88 -10.34
N ARG A 233 20.63 -3.62 -9.63
CA ARG A 233 20.46 -5.08 -9.47
C ARG A 233 20.39 -5.57 -8.02
N PHE A 234 19.46 -5.02 -7.24
CA PHE A 234 19.12 -5.61 -5.94
C PHE A 234 18.16 -6.81 -6.13
N TYR A 235 18.63 -8.01 -5.77
CA TYR A 235 17.91 -9.26 -5.97
C TYR A 235 17.31 -9.82 -4.67
N CYS A 236 16.06 -10.24 -4.76
CA CYS A 236 15.29 -10.91 -3.73
C CYS A 236 15.42 -12.43 -3.84
N GLY A 237 15.41 -13.10 -2.69
CA GLY A 237 15.43 -14.56 -2.53
C GLY A 237 16.43 -15.03 -1.47
N ALA A 238 16.26 -16.29 -1.04
CA ALA A 238 16.95 -16.88 0.12
C ALA A 238 18.47 -17.08 -0.02
N ASN A 239 19.00 -17.09 -1.26
CA ASN A 239 20.42 -17.30 -1.55
C ASN A 239 20.99 -16.16 -2.42
N CYS A 240 20.40 -14.97 -2.36
CA CYS A 240 20.66 -13.92 -3.33
C CYS A 240 21.73 -12.93 -2.84
N PRO A 241 22.63 -12.49 -3.75
CA PRO A 241 23.71 -11.59 -3.42
C PRO A 241 23.21 -10.29 -2.80
N HIS A 242 23.94 -9.77 -1.81
CA HIS A 242 23.62 -8.49 -1.19
C HIS A 242 23.91 -7.32 -2.15
N ALA A 243 23.45 -6.11 -1.80
CA ALA A 243 23.63 -4.91 -2.62
C ALA A 243 25.11 -4.69 -2.97
N GLY A 244 25.42 -4.65 -4.28
CA GLY A 244 26.78 -4.44 -4.80
C GLY A 244 27.56 -5.72 -5.12
N GLU A 245 27.06 -6.91 -4.77
CA GLU A 245 27.68 -8.18 -5.18
C GLU A 245 27.30 -8.57 -6.63
N PRO A 246 28.16 -9.29 -7.38
CA PRO A 246 27.85 -9.73 -8.74
C PRO A 246 26.63 -10.65 -8.81
N ARG A 247 25.81 -10.51 -9.86
CA ARG A 247 24.66 -11.40 -10.14
C ARG A 247 25.10 -12.88 -10.13
N THR A 248 24.74 -13.62 -9.09
CA THR A 248 24.80 -15.07 -9.09
C THR A 248 23.84 -15.63 -10.13
N SER A 249 24.20 -16.73 -10.81
CA SER A 249 23.29 -17.48 -11.69
C SER A 249 22.28 -18.35 -10.92
N ALA A 250 21.93 -17.97 -9.70
CA ALA A 250 21.01 -18.71 -8.84
C ALA A 250 19.56 -18.53 -9.37
N PRO A 251 18.82 -19.62 -9.65
CA PRO A 251 17.52 -19.55 -10.34
C PRO A 251 16.42 -18.90 -9.49
N ASN A 252 16.62 -18.83 -8.16
CA ASN A 252 15.71 -18.25 -7.18
C ASN A 252 15.95 -16.75 -6.93
N CYS A 253 16.75 -16.06 -7.75
CA CYS A 253 17.05 -14.63 -7.59
C CYS A 253 16.41 -13.76 -8.68
N TYR A 254 15.58 -12.81 -8.25
CA TYR A 254 14.75 -11.93 -9.09
C TYR A 254 14.60 -10.55 -8.43
N PRO A 255 14.28 -9.47 -9.16
CA PRO A 255 14.17 -8.13 -8.58
C PRO A 255 13.17 -8.07 -7.44
N CYS A 256 13.47 -7.32 -6.38
CA CYS A 256 12.60 -7.17 -5.21
C CYS A 256 11.37 -6.28 -5.42
N LEU A 257 11.34 -5.53 -6.52
CA LEU A 257 10.24 -4.66 -6.93
C LEU A 257 9.73 -5.16 -8.29
N PRO A 258 8.41 -5.33 -8.48
CA PRO A 258 7.86 -5.83 -9.71
C PRO A 258 7.92 -4.79 -10.83
N HIS A 259 7.85 -5.28 -12.07
CA HIS A 259 7.40 -4.49 -13.19
C HIS A 259 5.95 -4.02 -12.97
N TRP A 260 5.66 -2.76 -13.27
CA TRP A 260 4.40 -2.12 -12.92
C TRP A 260 3.16 -2.73 -13.60
N LYS A 261 3.33 -3.55 -14.64
CA LYS A 261 2.22 -4.17 -15.40
C LYS A 261 2.59 -5.51 -16.03
N THR A 262 1.81 -6.54 -15.76
CA THR A 262 1.90 -7.90 -16.33
C THR A 262 0.58 -8.31 -16.98
N THR A 263 0.55 -9.38 -17.77
CA THR A 263 -0.71 -9.97 -18.27
C THR A 263 -1.58 -10.49 -17.12
N ASP A 264 -2.89 -10.57 -17.34
CA ASP A 264 -3.90 -10.97 -16.33
C ASP A 264 -3.57 -12.31 -15.67
N ASN A 265 -3.08 -13.26 -16.46
CA ASN A 265 -2.71 -14.60 -16.05
C ASN A 265 -1.32 -14.72 -15.41
N LEU A 266 -0.66 -13.59 -15.12
CA LEU A 266 0.67 -13.50 -14.48
C LEU A 266 1.77 -14.33 -15.20
N GLN A 267 1.70 -14.43 -16.53
CA GLN A 267 2.68 -15.18 -17.35
C GLN A 267 3.73 -14.29 -18.04
N SER A 268 3.48 -12.99 -18.24
CA SER A 268 4.40 -12.13 -18.99
C SER A 268 4.33 -10.64 -18.61
N VAL A 269 5.41 -9.92 -18.89
CA VAL A 269 5.56 -8.47 -18.62
C VAL A 269 4.96 -7.65 -19.76
N VAL A 270 4.18 -6.63 -19.43
CA VAL A 270 3.54 -5.71 -20.38
C VAL A 270 4.12 -4.30 -20.27
N GLY A 271 4.32 -3.79 -19.04
CA GLY A 271 4.94 -2.49 -18.76
C GLY A 271 6.22 -2.66 -17.94
N LYS A 272 7.32 -2.00 -18.36
CA LYS A 272 8.65 -2.11 -17.71
C LYS A 272 8.92 -0.95 -16.74
N GLY A 273 9.89 -1.15 -15.85
CA GLY A 273 10.11 -0.33 -14.64
C GLY A 273 9.14 -0.70 -13.51
N SER A 274 9.45 -0.35 -12.26
CA SER A 274 8.46 -0.41 -11.16
C SER A 274 7.64 0.88 -11.10
N ALA A 275 6.60 0.90 -10.25
CA ALA A 275 5.81 2.08 -9.91
C ALA A 275 5.73 2.18 -8.38
N SER A 276 6.17 3.31 -7.83
CA SER A 276 6.50 3.42 -6.40
C SER A 276 5.29 3.39 -5.46
N ASP A 277 4.09 3.74 -5.92
CA ASP A 277 2.85 3.55 -5.15
C ASP A 277 2.50 2.08 -4.95
N GLY A 278 2.50 1.29 -6.03
CA GLY A 278 2.35 -0.17 -5.94
C GLY A 278 3.44 -0.83 -5.09
N ASP A 279 4.70 -0.40 -5.26
CA ASP A 279 5.83 -0.86 -4.43
C ASP A 279 5.60 -0.59 -2.94
N LEU A 280 5.01 0.56 -2.59
CA LEU A 280 4.68 0.91 -1.20
C LEU A 280 3.55 0.04 -0.64
N ASP A 281 2.44 -0.11 -1.36
CA ASP A 281 1.28 -0.88 -0.88
C ASP A 281 1.56 -2.37 -0.78
N GLY A 282 2.28 -2.95 -1.75
CA GLY A 282 2.70 -4.35 -1.72
C GLY A 282 3.59 -4.65 -0.52
N ILE A 283 4.63 -3.85 -0.29
CA ILE A 283 5.57 -4.05 0.84
C ILE A 283 4.86 -3.85 2.19
N VAL A 284 4.05 -2.80 2.34
CA VAL A 284 3.31 -2.57 3.61
C VAL A 284 2.31 -3.70 3.87
N GLY A 285 1.62 -4.20 2.84
CA GLY A 285 0.78 -5.40 2.96
C GLY A 285 1.59 -6.63 3.40
N MET A 286 2.79 -6.83 2.85
CA MET A 286 3.69 -7.92 3.28
C MET A 286 4.15 -7.75 4.73
N ILE A 287 4.49 -6.54 5.18
CA ILE A 287 4.81 -6.23 6.59
C ILE A 287 3.64 -6.60 7.51
N LEU A 288 2.44 -6.12 7.19
CA LEU A 288 1.22 -6.37 7.96
C LEU A 288 0.89 -7.87 8.01
N LEU A 289 1.05 -8.61 6.90
CA LEU A 289 0.82 -10.04 6.86
C LEU A 289 1.82 -10.80 7.74
N VAL A 290 3.13 -10.49 7.64
CA VAL A 290 4.17 -11.13 8.44
C VAL A 290 3.93 -10.91 9.93
N ILE A 291 3.72 -9.67 10.36
CA ILE A 291 3.50 -9.34 11.78
C ILE A 291 2.22 -9.99 12.30
N SER A 292 1.13 -9.92 11.54
CA SER A 292 -0.17 -10.51 11.92
C SER A 292 -0.23 -12.03 11.84
N THR A 293 0.87 -12.69 11.45
CA THR A 293 0.98 -14.16 11.36
C THR A 293 2.16 -14.71 12.17
N ALA A 294 3.06 -13.85 12.64
CA ALA A 294 4.20 -14.19 13.49
C ALA A 294 3.87 -15.08 14.71
N PRO A 295 2.72 -14.92 15.43
CA PRO A 295 2.37 -15.78 16.56
C PRO A 295 2.10 -17.24 16.19
N ASP A 296 1.81 -17.51 14.91
CA ASP A 296 1.46 -18.84 14.39
C ASP A 296 2.48 -19.30 13.32
N ARG A 297 3.64 -18.62 13.19
CA ARG A 297 4.66 -18.85 12.13
C ARG A 297 5.15 -20.31 12.03
N ASP A 298 5.18 -21.01 13.16
CA ASP A 298 5.62 -22.41 13.26
C ASP A 298 4.59 -23.36 12.60
N GLU A 299 3.38 -22.89 12.30
CA GLU A 299 2.38 -23.58 11.47
C GLU A 299 2.55 -23.33 9.96
N TYR A 300 3.50 -22.47 9.55
CA TYR A 300 3.71 -21.95 8.19
C TYR A 300 5.16 -22.18 7.71
N THR A 301 5.63 -23.42 7.80
CA THR A 301 7.03 -23.79 7.50
C THR A 301 7.31 -24.06 6.02
N GLY A 302 6.28 -24.21 5.17
CA GLY A 302 6.41 -24.64 3.77
C GLY A 302 6.91 -26.08 3.58
N THR A 303 7.06 -26.87 4.65
CA THR A 303 7.57 -28.26 4.63
C THR A 303 6.47 -29.31 4.83
N GLY A 304 5.20 -28.92 4.77
CA GLY A 304 4.06 -29.83 4.93
C GLY A 304 3.89 -30.76 3.72
N SER A 305 3.33 -31.95 3.95
CA SER A 305 2.87 -32.85 2.88
C SER A 305 1.49 -32.46 2.30
N ASP A 306 0.89 -31.39 2.83
CA ASP A 306 -0.35 -30.79 2.34
C ASP A 306 -0.04 -29.87 1.13
N PRO A 307 -0.58 -30.14 -0.07
CA PRO A 307 -0.40 -29.29 -1.24
C PRO A 307 -0.90 -27.85 -1.08
N GLN A 308 -1.74 -27.56 -0.09
CA GLN A 308 -2.20 -26.20 0.22
C GLN A 308 -1.23 -25.46 1.14
N ASN A 309 -0.55 -26.15 2.07
CA ASN A 309 0.42 -25.56 3.00
C ASN A 309 1.81 -25.31 2.38
N THR A 310 1.82 -24.68 1.20
CA THR A 310 3.03 -24.19 0.50
C THR A 310 3.56 -22.87 1.06
N TRP A 311 2.99 -22.39 2.17
CA TRP A 311 3.39 -21.15 2.79
C TRP A 311 4.63 -21.32 3.66
N ASN A 312 5.72 -20.69 3.21
CA ASN A 312 6.93 -20.48 3.98
C ASN A 312 6.92 -19.04 4.54
N TRP A 313 6.58 -18.89 5.82
CA TRP A 313 6.55 -17.59 6.49
C TRP A 313 7.93 -16.93 6.57
N GLN A 314 8.99 -17.73 6.71
CA GLN A 314 10.37 -17.25 6.76
C GLN A 314 10.84 -16.69 5.41
N GLU A 315 10.41 -17.30 4.29
CA GLU A 315 10.67 -16.77 2.94
C GLU A 315 9.96 -15.42 2.75
N LEU A 316 8.67 -15.34 3.12
CA LEU A 316 7.92 -14.09 3.09
C LEU A 316 8.60 -13.00 3.92
N ALA A 317 9.02 -13.29 5.16
CA ALA A 317 9.69 -12.32 6.03
C ALA A 317 11.02 -11.80 5.45
N LEU A 318 11.86 -12.69 4.91
CA LEU A 318 13.10 -12.30 4.25
C LEU A 318 12.83 -11.44 3.00
N LEU A 319 11.84 -11.82 2.18
CA LEU A 319 11.46 -11.04 1.00
C LEU A 319 10.89 -9.67 1.38
N THR A 320 10.11 -9.56 2.46
CA THR A 320 9.69 -8.26 3.00
C THR A 320 10.88 -7.38 3.37
N TYR A 321 11.87 -7.92 4.10
CA TYR A 321 13.08 -7.17 4.48
C TYR A 321 13.87 -6.70 3.25
N GLN A 322 14.07 -7.61 2.28
CA GLN A 322 14.79 -7.33 1.05
C GLN A 322 14.03 -6.28 0.21
N SER A 323 12.70 -6.37 0.05
CA SER A 323 11.91 -5.36 -0.66
C SER A 323 11.87 -4.01 0.07
N CYS A 324 11.85 -3.96 1.41
CA CYS A 324 12.02 -2.71 2.17
C CYS A 324 13.33 -2.01 1.78
N LYS A 325 14.45 -2.74 1.83
CA LYS A 325 15.77 -2.23 1.40
C LYS A 325 15.78 -1.80 -0.06
N SER A 326 15.17 -2.59 -0.94
CA SER A 326 15.07 -2.29 -2.37
C SER A 326 14.27 -1.02 -2.64
N ASN A 327 13.19 -0.76 -1.87
CA ASN A 327 12.41 0.46 -1.99
C ASN A 327 13.28 1.68 -1.63
N LEU A 328 14.00 1.66 -0.51
CA LEU A 328 14.91 2.74 -0.13
C LEU A 328 16.02 2.98 -1.17
N MET A 329 16.67 1.92 -1.64
CA MET A 329 17.82 2.03 -2.56
C MET A 329 17.41 2.42 -3.98
N HIS A 330 16.21 2.05 -4.44
CA HIS A 330 15.83 2.18 -5.86
C HIS A 330 14.62 3.08 -6.13
N ASN A 331 13.71 3.32 -5.18
CA ASN A 331 12.60 4.27 -5.35
C ASN A 331 12.90 5.67 -4.80
N PHE A 332 14.15 5.96 -4.42
CA PHE A 332 14.58 7.29 -4.00
C PHE A 332 15.76 7.83 -4.82
N VAL A 333 15.98 9.13 -4.70
CA VAL A 333 17.19 9.84 -5.15
C VAL A 333 17.62 10.85 -4.08
N THR A 334 18.93 10.92 -3.80
CA THR A 334 19.50 11.92 -2.89
C THR A 334 19.49 13.29 -3.56
N GLY A 335 19.04 14.32 -2.84
CA GLY A 335 19.05 15.68 -3.36
C GLY A 335 20.46 16.26 -3.52
N THR A 336 20.56 17.36 -4.26
CA THR A 336 21.83 18.06 -4.51
C THR A 336 21.77 19.50 -4.03
N GLY A 337 22.92 20.15 -3.86
CA GLY A 337 23.01 21.55 -3.44
C GLY A 337 22.29 21.80 -2.10
N VAL A 338 21.26 22.64 -2.12
CA VAL A 338 20.45 22.99 -0.93
C VAL A 338 19.60 21.84 -0.38
N ASN A 339 19.49 20.75 -1.14
CA ASN A 339 18.64 19.59 -0.86
C ASN A 339 19.42 18.30 -0.52
N SER A 340 20.73 18.39 -0.24
CA SER A 340 21.58 17.24 0.15
C SER A 340 21.04 16.41 1.31
N ASP A 341 20.27 17.05 2.20
CA ASP A 341 19.83 16.48 3.48
C ASP A 341 18.50 15.70 3.35
N PHE A 342 18.04 15.48 2.11
CA PHE A 342 16.77 14.83 1.78
C PHE A 342 16.95 13.70 0.77
N LEU A 343 16.10 12.68 0.88
CA LEU A 343 15.80 11.76 -0.21
C LEU A 343 14.44 12.15 -0.79
N MET A 344 14.36 12.32 -2.12
CA MET A 344 13.09 12.47 -2.82
C MET A 344 12.64 11.12 -3.35
N LEU A 345 11.34 10.84 -3.23
CA LEU A 345 10.72 9.67 -3.84
C LEU A 345 10.76 9.82 -5.37
N LYS A 346 10.87 8.69 -6.07
CA LYS A 346 10.78 8.61 -7.52
C LYS A 346 9.38 8.12 -7.94
N LEU A 347 9.08 8.13 -9.23
CA LEU A 347 7.86 7.49 -9.75
C LEU A 347 8.04 5.98 -9.91
N GLY A 348 9.29 5.53 -10.04
CA GLY A 348 9.68 4.13 -9.95
C GLY A 348 11.20 3.97 -9.98
N THR A 349 11.66 2.72 -9.98
CA THR A 349 13.09 2.33 -9.91
C THR A 349 14.03 3.15 -10.81
N ASN A 350 13.58 3.51 -12.02
CA ASN A 350 14.39 4.17 -13.06
C ASN A 350 13.94 5.60 -13.46
N TRP A 351 12.95 6.22 -12.81
CA TRP A 351 12.31 7.44 -13.32
C TRP A 351 11.57 8.26 -12.26
N GLY A 352 11.61 9.59 -12.35
CA GLY A 352 10.97 10.51 -11.39
C GLY A 352 11.91 10.88 -10.25
N GLY A 353 11.67 12.04 -9.61
CA GLY A 353 12.55 12.59 -8.58
C GLY A 353 12.59 14.12 -8.58
N PHE A 354 13.76 14.73 -8.33
CA PHE A 354 13.92 16.19 -8.40
C PHE A 354 13.83 16.73 -9.84
N ASP A 355 13.50 18.02 -9.98
CA ASP A 355 13.65 18.83 -11.22
C ASP A 355 14.94 18.46 -11.99
N PRO A 356 14.84 18.06 -13.28
CA PRO A 356 13.71 18.24 -14.20
C PRO A 356 12.57 17.21 -14.10
N GLU A 357 12.70 16.18 -13.27
CA GLU A 357 11.76 15.06 -13.24
C GLU A 357 10.46 15.36 -12.48
N CYS A 358 9.41 14.58 -12.74
CA CYS A 358 8.09 14.76 -12.14
C CYS A 358 7.90 13.87 -10.90
N ASN A 359 7.01 14.28 -10.00
CA ASN A 359 6.54 13.53 -8.83
C ASN A 359 5.01 13.49 -8.82
N ASN A 360 4.46 12.51 -8.11
CA ASN A 360 3.04 12.40 -7.83
C ASN A 360 2.85 12.49 -6.31
N PRO A 361 2.24 13.56 -5.75
CA PRO A 361 2.04 13.72 -4.31
C PRO A 361 1.32 12.55 -3.62
N SER A 362 0.60 11.71 -4.37
CA SER A 362 -0.11 10.54 -3.85
C SER A 362 0.77 9.31 -3.60
N TYR A 363 1.99 9.30 -4.16
CA TYR A 363 2.98 8.25 -3.95
C TYR A 363 3.72 8.43 -2.62
N HIS A 364 3.65 9.61 -2.01
CA HIS A 364 4.37 9.95 -0.79
C HIS A 364 3.71 9.33 0.46
N GLY A 365 4.24 8.18 0.91
CA GLY A 365 3.75 7.40 2.05
C GLY A 365 4.66 7.45 3.28
N PRO A 366 4.65 8.53 4.10
CA PRO A 366 5.54 8.67 5.25
C PRO A 366 5.43 7.52 6.26
N GLY A 367 4.21 7.08 6.59
CA GLY A 367 3.98 5.95 7.49
C GLY A 367 4.45 4.61 6.93
N ALA A 368 4.46 4.46 5.60
CA ALA A 368 5.01 3.29 4.93
C ALA A 368 6.54 3.24 5.05
N TYR A 369 7.23 4.37 4.89
CA TYR A 369 8.70 4.44 5.04
C TYR A 369 9.15 4.11 6.47
N ARG A 370 8.42 4.61 7.48
CA ARG A 370 8.66 4.24 8.89
C ARG A 370 8.37 2.76 9.14
N ALA A 371 7.26 2.24 8.62
CA ALA A 371 6.93 0.82 8.76
C ALA A 371 8.02 -0.08 8.15
N MET A 372 8.57 0.29 6.98
CA MET A 372 9.71 -0.42 6.37
C MET A 372 10.98 -0.34 7.23
N ARG A 373 11.33 0.85 7.72
CA ARG A 373 12.46 1.05 8.64
C ARG A 373 12.34 0.19 9.90
N ASP A 374 11.19 0.23 10.56
CA ASP A 374 10.96 -0.42 11.85
C ASP A 374 10.82 -1.93 11.68
N TYR A 375 10.23 -2.38 10.56
CA TYR A 375 10.27 -3.78 10.15
C TYR A 375 11.71 -4.26 9.97
N MET A 376 12.56 -3.53 9.25
CA MET A 376 13.97 -3.89 9.10
C MET A 376 14.69 -3.97 10.46
N LEU A 377 14.50 -2.99 11.35
CA LEU A 377 15.08 -3.00 12.69
C LEU A 377 14.63 -4.22 13.53
N ALA A 378 13.35 -4.59 13.47
CA ALA A 378 12.80 -5.70 14.24
C ALA A 378 13.10 -7.09 13.65
N PHE A 379 13.29 -7.19 12.32
CA PHE A 379 13.43 -8.48 11.62
C PHE A 379 14.85 -8.81 11.16
N GLU A 380 15.84 -7.92 11.25
CA GLU A 380 17.25 -8.18 10.82
C GLU A 380 17.78 -9.55 11.26
N THR A 381 17.78 -9.81 12.57
CA THR A 381 18.22 -11.09 13.16
C THR A 381 17.28 -12.25 12.82
N ILE A 382 15.98 -12.00 12.63
CA ILE A 382 14.97 -13.01 12.32
C ILE A 382 15.19 -13.56 10.91
N VAL A 383 15.48 -12.69 9.94
CA VAL A 383 15.67 -13.08 8.53
C VAL A 383 17.12 -13.45 8.18
N GLY A 384 18.07 -13.24 9.10
CA GLY A 384 19.49 -13.51 8.90
C GLY A 384 20.22 -12.45 8.06
N ALA A 385 19.75 -11.20 8.10
CA ALA A 385 20.39 -10.07 7.42
C ALA A 385 21.71 -9.66 8.12
N PRO A 386 22.60 -8.91 7.45
CA PRO A 386 23.88 -8.49 8.04
C PRO A 386 23.68 -7.63 9.28
N ALA A 387 24.40 -7.95 10.36
CA ALA A 387 24.23 -7.30 11.65
C ALA A 387 24.55 -5.79 11.60
N GLY A 388 23.58 -4.97 11.99
CA GLY A 388 23.64 -3.50 11.96
C GLY A 388 23.26 -2.86 10.62
N GLU A 389 22.85 -3.63 9.61
CA GLU A 389 22.40 -3.11 8.31
C GLU A 389 21.17 -2.19 8.46
N ALA A 390 20.13 -2.65 9.17
CA ALA A 390 18.92 -1.87 9.39
C ALA A 390 19.24 -0.57 10.16
N GLN A 391 20.10 -0.66 11.16
CA GLN A 391 20.55 0.48 11.96
C GLN A 391 21.32 1.52 11.12
N GLY A 392 22.10 1.08 10.13
CA GLY A 392 22.79 1.97 9.18
C GLY A 392 21.85 2.69 8.21
N LEU A 393 20.66 2.16 7.96
CA LEU A 393 19.66 2.73 7.04
C LEU A 393 18.66 3.69 7.70
N VAL A 394 18.57 3.72 9.04
CA VAL A 394 17.65 4.60 9.80
C VAL A 394 17.75 6.06 9.38
N ALA A 395 18.96 6.60 9.21
CA ALA A 395 19.15 7.99 8.81
C ALA A 395 18.54 8.30 7.43
N GLN A 396 18.70 7.38 6.48
CA GLN A 396 18.18 7.52 5.12
C GLN A 396 16.64 7.43 5.07
N TRP A 397 16.05 6.51 5.83
CA TRP A 397 14.59 6.47 6.01
C TRP A 397 14.04 7.77 6.64
N ASN A 398 14.76 8.36 7.60
CA ASN A 398 14.37 9.64 8.20
C ASN A 398 14.50 10.80 7.20
N MET A 399 15.52 10.79 6.32
CA MET A 399 15.65 11.74 5.19
C MET A 399 14.52 11.60 4.15
N ALA A 400 14.01 10.39 3.92
CA ALA A 400 12.89 10.13 3.01
C ALA A 400 11.55 10.65 3.56
N VAL A 401 11.28 10.44 4.86
CA VAL A 401 10.12 11.04 5.55
C VAL A 401 10.19 12.56 5.54
N ALA A 402 11.39 13.13 5.74
CA ALA A 402 11.57 14.59 5.75
C ALA A 402 11.45 15.23 4.36
N GLY A 403 12.07 14.64 3.33
CA GLY A 403 11.91 15.09 1.93
C GLY A 403 10.45 15.02 1.49
N THR A 404 9.74 13.97 1.92
CA THR A 404 8.29 13.80 1.71
C THR A 404 7.46 14.91 2.35
N TYR A 405 7.61 15.19 3.65
CA TYR A 405 6.83 16.27 4.28
C TYR A 405 7.20 17.66 3.74
N GLY A 406 8.45 17.88 3.33
CA GLY A 406 8.84 19.08 2.61
C GLY A 406 8.11 19.21 1.26
N MET A 407 8.09 18.14 0.45
CA MET A 407 7.44 18.10 -0.86
C MET A 407 5.93 18.36 -0.74
N LEU A 408 5.28 17.67 0.20
CA LEU A 408 3.85 17.85 0.49
C LEU A 408 3.57 19.27 1.00
N LYS A 409 4.46 19.89 1.78
CA LYS A 409 4.33 21.29 2.22
C LYS A 409 4.40 22.28 1.06
N ASP A 410 5.34 22.08 0.13
CA ASP A 410 5.51 22.96 -1.04
C ASP A 410 4.34 22.82 -2.03
N ASN A 411 3.73 21.62 -2.10
CA ASN A 411 2.59 21.35 -2.96
C ASN A 411 1.22 21.70 -2.35
N GLN A 412 1.07 21.66 -1.02
CA GLN A 412 -0.25 21.81 -0.39
C GLN A 412 -0.73 23.26 -0.37
N CYS A 413 -1.90 23.51 -0.96
CA CYS A 413 -2.58 24.79 -0.90
C CYS A 413 -2.87 25.23 0.55
N ALA A 414 -2.52 26.48 0.86
CA ALA A 414 -2.56 27.03 2.21
C ALA A 414 -3.98 27.04 2.82
N ASP A 415 -4.99 27.41 2.04
CA ASP A 415 -6.33 27.77 2.55
C ASP A 415 -7.32 26.59 2.64
N ASN A 416 -7.04 25.49 1.92
CA ASN A 416 -7.97 24.37 1.74
C ASN A 416 -7.32 22.97 1.86
N GLY A 417 -6.00 22.88 2.00
CA GLY A 417 -5.31 21.61 2.27
C GLY A 417 -5.16 20.64 1.10
N MET A 418 -5.60 21.00 -0.10
CA MET A 418 -5.46 20.14 -1.28
C MET A 418 -4.04 20.19 -1.87
N THR A 419 -3.63 19.04 -2.38
CA THR A 419 -2.44 18.80 -3.20
C THR A 419 -2.83 18.63 -4.67
N THR A 420 -1.86 18.63 -5.59
CA THR A 420 -2.12 18.39 -7.03
C THR A 420 -1.88 16.92 -7.42
N ASN A 421 -2.38 16.51 -8.59
CA ASN A 421 -2.07 15.17 -9.12
C ASN A 421 -0.58 14.99 -9.45
N TRP A 422 0.08 16.05 -9.95
CA TRP A 422 1.48 16.03 -10.35
C TRP A 422 2.19 17.29 -9.89
N PHE A 423 3.47 17.15 -9.53
CA PHE A 423 4.29 18.24 -9.01
C PHE A 423 5.77 18.03 -9.29
N LYS A 424 6.50 19.12 -9.53
CA LYS A 424 7.96 19.11 -9.65
C LYS A 424 8.58 19.86 -8.47
N VAL A 425 9.42 19.18 -7.70
CA VAL A 425 10.21 19.81 -6.63
C VAL A 425 11.44 20.47 -7.24
N SER A 426 11.63 21.77 -6.97
CA SER A 426 12.79 22.53 -7.47
C SER A 426 14.10 21.95 -6.95
N ALA A 427 15.07 21.74 -7.86
CA ALA A 427 16.43 21.36 -7.48
C ALA A 427 17.23 22.53 -6.87
N THR A 428 16.80 23.78 -7.10
CA THR A 428 17.51 25.00 -6.67
C THR A 428 16.94 25.66 -5.42
N THR A 429 15.69 25.35 -5.05
CA THR A 429 15.04 25.85 -3.82
C THR A 429 15.04 24.75 -2.76
N LYS A 430 15.17 25.09 -1.46
CA LYS A 430 15.18 24.07 -0.41
C LYS A 430 13.78 23.48 -0.22
N VAL A 431 13.65 22.16 -0.28
CA VAL A 431 12.35 21.48 -0.10
C VAL A 431 11.73 21.87 1.26
N GLY A 432 10.44 22.16 1.25
CA GLY A 432 9.70 22.65 2.42
C GLY A 432 9.83 24.17 2.65
N THR A 433 10.38 24.94 1.72
CA THR A 433 10.46 26.42 1.82
C THR A 433 9.60 27.15 0.78
N GLY A 434 8.79 26.42 0.01
CA GLY A 434 8.06 26.89 -1.16
C GLY A 434 8.89 26.79 -2.45
N GLY A 435 8.21 26.89 -3.59
CA GLY A 435 8.79 26.68 -4.92
C GLY A 435 8.27 25.39 -5.55
N GLY A 436 8.92 24.94 -6.63
CA GLY A 436 8.39 23.89 -7.48
C GLY A 436 7.31 24.37 -8.46
N ASP A 437 6.81 23.48 -9.30
CA ASP A 437 5.82 23.79 -10.33
C ASP A 437 4.89 22.61 -10.68
N THR A 438 3.86 22.89 -11.47
CA THR A 438 2.91 21.92 -12.05
C THR A 438 3.10 21.77 -13.57
N SER A 439 4.33 21.95 -14.08
CA SER A 439 4.64 21.91 -15.51
C SER A 439 4.74 20.49 -16.09
N CYS A 440 4.56 19.46 -15.27
CA CYS A 440 4.70 18.05 -15.63
C CYS A 440 3.43 17.28 -15.28
N SER A 441 3.11 16.25 -16.06
CA SER A 441 1.98 15.36 -15.85
C SER A 441 2.30 13.93 -16.29
N GLY A 442 1.49 12.98 -15.82
CA GLY A 442 1.53 11.57 -16.18
C GLY A 442 0.12 10.97 -16.16
N SER A 443 0.00 9.67 -16.46
CA SER A 443 -1.25 8.87 -16.43
C SER A 443 -2.47 9.42 -17.19
N GLY A 444 -2.33 10.52 -17.95
CA GLY A 444 -3.44 11.23 -18.58
C GLY A 444 -4.20 12.21 -17.67
N THR A 445 -3.75 12.42 -16.43
CA THR A 445 -4.42 13.28 -15.44
C THR A 445 -3.85 14.70 -15.42
N ASP A 446 -4.68 15.69 -15.09
CA ASP A 446 -4.30 17.11 -15.12
C ASP A 446 -3.37 17.45 -13.96
N ALA A 447 -2.22 18.08 -14.27
CA ALA A 447 -1.20 18.45 -13.30
C ALA A 447 -1.67 19.42 -12.21
N THR A 448 -2.72 20.21 -12.46
CA THR A 448 -3.21 21.27 -11.57
C THR A 448 -4.49 20.90 -10.82
N GLU A 449 -4.91 19.65 -10.91
CA GLU A 449 -6.18 19.19 -10.36
C GLU A 449 -6.01 18.44 -9.03
N TYR A 450 -6.94 18.65 -8.10
CA TYR A 450 -7.20 17.70 -7.03
C TYR A 450 -8.09 16.59 -7.63
N GLY A 451 -7.46 15.49 -8.06
CA GLY A 451 -8.09 14.43 -8.85
C GLY A 451 -7.78 13.02 -8.35
N SER A 452 -7.80 12.04 -9.27
CA SER A 452 -7.63 10.60 -9.01
C SER A 452 -6.30 10.24 -8.35
N GLU A 453 -5.26 11.04 -8.59
CA GLU A 453 -3.97 10.90 -7.92
C GLU A 453 -4.04 11.57 -6.55
N ALA A 454 -4.20 12.91 -6.55
CA ALA A 454 -4.01 13.78 -5.39
C ALA A 454 -4.74 13.29 -4.13
N ALA A 455 -5.98 12.82 -4.29
CA ALA A 455 -6.82 12.38 -3.18
C ALA A 455 -6.19 11.25 -2.36
N ARG A 456 -5.46 10.31 -2.98
CA ARG A 456 -4.82 9.18 -2.25
C ARG A 456 -3.74 9.67 -1.28
N GLY A 457 -3.14 10.84 -1.52
CA GLY A 457 -2.17 11.47 -0.62
C GLY A 457 -2.74 11.83 0.76
N VAL A 458 -4.06 12.05 0.88
CA VAL A 458 -4.72 12.25 2.19
C VAL A 458 -4.63 10.99 3.04
N TRP A 459 -4.92 9.82 2.45
CA TRP A 459 -4.79 8.53 3.11
C TRP A 459 -3.36 8.21 3.49
N ARG A 460 -2.39 8.42 2.59
CA ARG A 460 -0.95 8.23 2.88
C ARG A 460 -0.49 8.95 4.15
N VAL A 461 -0.99 10.16 4.38
CA VAL A 461 -0.64 10.99 5.54
C VAL A 461 -1.49 10.64 6.77
N ALA A 462 -2.76 10.27 6.61
CA ALA A 462 -3.58 9.72 7.69
C ALA A 462 -2.98 8.42 8.26
N THR A 463 -2.39 7.56 7.42
CA THR A 463 -1.69 6.35 7.86
C THR A 463 -0.45 6.65 8.72
N ASP A 464 0.34 7.70 8.40
CA ASP A 464 1.44 8.13 9.30
C ASP A 464 0.90 8.61 10.64
N LEU A 465 -0.21 9.36 10.65
CA LEU A 465 -0.83 9.82 11.89
C LEU A 465 -1.35 8.65 12.76
N VAL A 466 -2.03 7.67 12.17
CA VAL A 466 -2.65 6.56 12.93
C VAL A 466 -1.60 5.61 13.51
N TRP A 467 -0.45 5.43 12.84
CA TRP A 467 0.62 4.53 13.30
C TRP A 467 1.72 5.23 14.11
N TYR A 468 2.05 6.47 13.77
CA TYR A 468 3.22 7.20 14.29
C TYR A 468 2.87 8.59 14.87
N GLY A 469 1.60 8.98 14.83
CA GLY A 469 1.07 10.13 15.54
C GLY A 469 1.61 11.45 15.02
N ASP A 470 1.58 12.45 15.91
CA ASP A 470 2.26 13.73 15.70
C ASP A 470 2.82 14.21 17.05
N LYS A 471 3.92 14.95 17.04
CA LYS A 471 4.46 15.62 18.23
C LYS A 471 3.52 16.67 18.83
N THR A 472 2.59 17.18 18.04
CA THR A 472 1.53 18.12 18.48
C THR A 472 0.38 17.44 19.24
N ILE A 473 0.20 16.13 19.09
CA ILE A 473 -0.81 15.37 19.85
C ILE A 473 -0.27 15.05 21.26
N PRO A 474 -1.06 15.21 22.34
CA PRO A 474 -0.64 14.83 23.69
C PRO A 474 -0.30 13.34 23.80
N GLU A 475 0.74 13.01 24.55
CA GLU A 475 1.24 11.63 24.70
C GLU A 475 0.21 10.68 25.34
N GLY A 476 -0.63 11.19 26.24
CA GLY A 476 -1.77 10.48 26.83
C GLY A 476 -3.05 10.47 25.98
N SER A 477 -2.99 10.89 24.71
CA SER A 477 -4.11 10.86 23.75
C SER A 477 -3.86 9.94 22.56
N GLN A 478 -2.76 9.19 22.59
CA GLN A 478 -2.39 8.18 21.59
C GLN A 478 -3.01 6.80 21.91
N PRO A 479 -3.14 5.89 20.93
CA PRO A 479 -3.59 4.51 21.16
C PRO A 479 -2.67 3.72 22.11
N GLU A 480 -3.21 2.70 22.79
CA GLU A 480 -2.37 1.79 23.59
C GLU A 480 -1.38 1.02 22.70
N GLY A 481 -0.13 0.90 23.15
CA GLY A 481 0.97 0.28 22.40
C GLY A 481 1.73 1.22 21.46
N PHE A 482 1.31 2.49 21.35
CA PHE A 482 1.99 3.53 20.57
C PHE A 482 3.40 3.85 21.07
N VAL A 483 4.34 4.09 20.13
CA VAL A 483 5.73 4.48 20.44
C VAL A 483 6.12 5.72 19.63
N ARG A 484 6.34 6.87 20.31
CA ARG A 484 6.73 8.12 19.65
C ARG A 484 8.16 8.05 19.11
N ASP A 485 8.30 8.24 17.80
CA ASP A 485 9.56 8.38 17.08
C ASP A 485 10.20 9.77 17.29
N THR A 486 10.72 9.98 18.50
CA THR A 486 11.40 11.23 18.89
C THR A 486 12.63 11.55 18.01
N THR A 487 13.21 10.54 17.36
CA THR A 487 14.31 10.67 16.39
C THR A 487 13.88 11.44 15.14
N VAL A 488 12.79 11.02 14.48
CA VAL A 488 12.25 11.78 13.33
C VAL A 488 11.67 13.11 13.78
N ASP A 489 11.01 13.18 14.94
CA ASP A 489 10.48 14.46 15.45
C ASP A 489 11.57 15.53 15.61
N SER A 490 12.74 15.12 16.10
CA SER A 490 13.94 15.97 16.25
C SER A 490 14.55 16.37 14.90
N TYR A 491 14.62 15.43 13.94
CA TYR A 491 15.06 15.73 12.57
C TYR A 491 14.12 16.75 11.90
N MET A 492 12.82 16.44 11.89
CA MET A 492 11.77 17.28 11.31
C MET A 492 11.71 18.68 11.94
N ALA A 493 11.90 18.79 13.26
CA ALA A 493 11.91 20.08 13.96
C ALA A 493 12.96 21.07 13.41
N SER A 494 14.03 20.58 12.79
CA SER A 494 15.08 21.43 12.19
C SER A 494 14.76 21.93 10.77
N TYR A 495 13.78 21.33 10.08
CA TYR A 495 13.43 21.68 8.69
C TYR A 495 12.08 22.40 8.56
N ALA A 496 11.02 21.88 9.20
CA ALA A 496 9.74 22.59 9.35
C ALA A 496 8.85 21.93 10.42
N PRO A 497 8.04 22.72 11.17
CA PRO A 497 6.92 22.19 11.93
C PRO A 497 5.73 21.87 11.01
N PHE A 498 5.95 21.02 10.01
CA PHE A 498 4.93 20.49 9.12
C PHE A 498 5.00 18.97 9.16
N GLY A 499 3.96 18.36 9.73
CA GLY A 499 3.82 16.92 9.91
C GLY A 499 2.42 16.45 9.50
N PRO A 500 2.03 15.21 9.84
CA PRO A 500 0.73 14.67 9.46
C PRO A 500 -0.44 15.51 9.98
N ALA A 501 -0.39 16.01 11.23
CA ALA A 501 -1.45 16.86 11.77
C ALA A 501 -1.65 18.13 10.92
N SER A 502 -0.56 18.85 10.64
CA SER A 502 -0.58 20.12 9.89
C SER A 502 -1.06 20.00 8.45
N TYR A 503 -0.88 18.82 7.85
CA TYR A 503 -1.41 18.50 6.52
C TYR A 503 -2.92 18.22 6.59
N LEU A 504 -3.35 17.37 7.53
CA LEU A 504 -4.73 16.90 7.65
C LEU A 504 -5.69 17.95 8.22
N ASP A 505 -5.22 18.84 9.11
CA ASP A 505 -5.97 19.96 9.70
C ASP A 505 -6.75 20.76 8.64
N LYS A 506 -6.07 21.15 7.55
CA LYS A 506 -6.66 21.97 6.48
C LYS A 506 -7.74 21.20 5.71
N MET A 507 -7.50 19.93 5.41
CA MET A 507 -8.50 19.06 4.76
C MET A 507 -9.72 18.87 5.67
N ASN A 508 -9.50 18.66 6.97
CA ASN A 508 -10.56 18.56 7.98
C ASN A 508 -11.34 19.86 8.21
N ALA A 509 -10.73 21.02 7.94
CA ALA A 509 -11.41 22.31 7.90
C ALA A 509 -12.16 22.53 6.57
N GLN A 510 -11.71 21.94 5.47
CA GLN A 510 -12.39 22.04 4.17
C GLN A 510 -13.58 21.08 4.06
N LEU A 511 -13.47 19.86 4.58
CA LEU A 511 -14.55 18.87 4.62
C LEU A 511 -15.74 19.33 5.48
N ASP A 512 -15.51 20.04 6.58
CA ASP A 512 -16.57 20.68 7.36
C ASP A 512 -17.39 21.70 6.54
N LYS A 513 -16.70 22.52 5.73
CA LYS A 513 -17.36 23.47 4.81
C LYS A 513 -18.08 22.74 3.67
N ALA A 514 -17.58 21.58 3.24
CA ALA A 514 -18.11 20.78 2.15
C ALA A 514 -19.35 19.94 2.56
N TYR A 515 -19.47 19.57 3.83
CA TYR A 515 -20.63 18.88 4.38
C TYR A 515 -21.86 19.81 4.38
N VAL A 516 -23.05 19.25 4.10
CA VAL A 516 -24.32 20.01 4.04
C VAL A 516 -25.31 19.67 5.17
N GLY A 517 -25.01 18.66 5.99
CA GLY A 517 -25.85 18.23 7.10
C GLY A 517 -27.13 17.47 6.73
N GLY A 518 -27.80 16.95 7.75
CA GLY A 518 -29.13 16.35 7.67
C GLY A 518 -29.18 14.93 7.10
N SER A 519 -30.41 14.45 6.86
CA SER A 519 -30.69 13.12 6.27
C SER A 519 -30.59 13.15 4.74
N CYS A 520 -29.43 13.59 4.24
CA CYS A 520 -29.07 13.62 2.83
C CYS A 520 -29.02 12.20 2.23
N GLY A 521 -29.80 11.96 1.17
CA GLY A 521 -29.90 10.66 0.48
C GLY A 521 -28.66 10.32 -0.38
N GLY A 522 -27.48 10.29 0.24
CA GLY A 522 -26.17 10.09 -0.40
C GLY A 522 -25.46 11.39 -0.80
N ALA A 523 -26.20 12.47 -1.10
CA ALA A 523 -25.64 13.75 -1.53
C ALA A 523 -25.25 14.66 -0.34
N CYS A 524 -24.43 14.15 0.57
CA CYS A 524 -24.07 14.84 1.83
C CYS A 524 -22.90 15.83 1.70
N TRP A 525 -22.32 15.97 0.51
CA TRP A 525 -21.05 16.64 0.26
C TRP A 525 -21.14 17.46 -1.04
N LYS A 526 -20.63 18.70 -1.01
CA LYS A 526 -20.62 19.59 -2.18
C LYS A 526 -19.60 19.13 -3.22
N ASP A 527 -19.96 19.26 -4.50
CA ASP A 527 -19.13 18.94 -5.66
C ASP A 527 -17.92 19.89 -5.83
N ASP A 528 -17.96 21.08 -5.23
CA ASP A 528 -16.88 22.07 -5.23
C ASP A 528 -15.93 21.99 -4.02
N LEU A 529 -16.10 21.01 -3.12
CA LEU A 529 -15.46 20.98 -1.78
C LEU A 529 -15.62 22.29 -0.97
N ALA A 530 -16.63 23.12 -1.27
CA ALA A 530 -16.78 24.51 -0.81
C ALA A 530 -15.62 25.46 -1.18
N VAL A 531 -15.00 25.29 -2.36
CA VAL A 531 -13.93 26.17 -2.87
C VAL A 531 -14.52 27.26 -3.77
N THR A 532 -14.77 28.42 -3.18
CA THR A 532 -15.34 29.58 -3.87
C THR A 532 -14.32 30.36 -4.71
N SER A 533 -13.02 30.20 -4.46
CA SER A 533 -11.93 30.79 -5.25
C SER A 533 -10.59 30.09 -4.98
N TRP A 534 -9.65 30.24 -5.91
CA TRP A 534 -8.28 29.74 -5.79
C TRP A 534 -7.32 30.88 -5.50
N ALA A 535 -6.55 30.79 -4.40
CA ALA A 535 -5.45 31.72 -4.16
C ALA A 535 -4.41 31.63 -5.28
N GLY A 536 -3.81 32.77 -5.67
CA GLY A 536 -2.83 32.80 -6.76
C GLY A 536 -1.65 31.83 -6.56
N THR A 537 -1.23 31.68 -5.29
CA THR A 537 -0.15 30.79 -4.82
C THR A 537 -0.53 29.32 -4.64
N CYS A 538 -1.81 28.96 -4.63
CA CYS A 538 -2.25 27.57 -4.54
C CYS A 538 -1.98 26.86 -5.89
N PRO A 539 -1.17 25.78 -5.96
CA PRO A 539 -0.88 25.09 -7.22
C PRO A 539 -2.09 24.35 -7.81
N VAL A 540 -3.07 23.95 -6.97
CA VAL A 540 -4.36 23.43 -7.41
C VAL A 540 -5.20 24.54 -8.05
N LYS A 541 -5.77 24.28 -9.23
CA LYS A 541 -6.59 25.22 -10.02
C LYS A 541 -8.01 24.71 -10.31
N LYS A 542 -8.30 23.44 -10.02
CA LYS A 542 -9.62 22.80 -10.10
C LYS A 542 -9.69 21.53 -9.26
N ILE A 543 -10.92 21.09 -9.00
CA ILE A 543 -11.25 19.77 -8.44
C ILE A 543 -11.81 18.93 -9.59
N HIS A 544 -11.52 17.63 -9.60
CA HIS A 544 -12.13 16.71 -10.57
C HIS A 544 -13.66 16.67 -10.39
N SER A 545 -14.40 16.78 -11.49
CA SER A 545 -15.87 16.81 -11.47
C SER A 545 -16.46 15.58 -10.75
N SER A 546 -17.51 15.80 -9.95
CA SER A 546 -18.20 14.73 -9.21
C SER A 546 -17.31 13.94 -8.24
N TRP A 547 -16.26 14.53 -7.67
CA TRP A 547 -15.33 13.85 -6.74
C TRP A 547 -16.05 13.07 -5.62
N GLN A 548 -17.21 13.55 -5.15
CA GLN A 548 -18.01 12.95 -4.08
C GLN A 548 -18.76 11.67 -4.49
N TRP A 549 -18.81 11.40 -5.80
CA TRP A 549 -19.34 10.17 -6.37
C TRP A 549 -18.23 9.24 -6.91
N ASN A 550 -17.02 9.76 -7.09
CA ASN A 550 -15.83 9.01 -7.47
C ASN A 550 -15.20 8.37 -6.22
N TRP A 551 -15.50 7.10 -5.95
CA TRP A 551 -15.06 6.44 -4.70
C TRP A 551 -13.53 6.40 -4.51
N PHE A 552 -12.77 6.40 -5.60
CA PHE A 552 -11.31 6.52 -5.60
C PHE A 552 -10.77 7.89 -5.19
N MET A 553 -11.62 8.92 -5.14
CA MET A 553 -11.32 10.22 -4.52
C MET A 553 -11.99 10.38 -3.17
N PHE A 554 -13.29 10.06 -3.09
CA PHE A 554 -14.08 10.22 -1.87
C PHE A 554 -13.47 9.47 -0.69
N CYS A 555 -13.23 8.16 -0.85
CA CYS A 555 -12.78 7.30 0.23
C CYS A 555 -11.44 7.75 0.83
N PRO A 556 -10.35 7.97 0.05
CA PRO A 556 -9.10 8.46 0.63
C PRO A 556 -9.21 9.88 1.18
N THR A 557 -9.99 10.78 0.56
CA THR A 557 -10.19 12.14 1.10
C THR A 557 -10.82 12.11 2.49
N MET A 558 -11.82 11.24 2.73
CA MET A 558 -12.49 11.12 4.02
C MET A 558 -11.60 10.58 5.14
N THR A 559 -10.47 9.95 4.83
CA THR A 559 -9.56 9.42 5.86
C THR A 559 -8.90 10.50 6.71
N SER A 560 -8.92 11.79 6.31
CA SER A 560 -8.48 12.85 7.21
C SER A 560 -9.37 12.96 8.46
N LEU A 561 -10.64 12.56 8.37
CA LEU A 561 -11.61 12.64 9.47
C LEU A 561 -11.34 11.63 10.60
N VAL A 562 -10.38 10.71 10.44
CA VAL A 562 -9.87 9.89 11.56
C VAL A 562 -9.02 10.71 12.53
N TYR A 563 -8.64 11.95 12.17
CA TYR A 563 -7.95 12.87 13.07
C TYR A 563 -8.94 13.84 13.74
N ASP A 564 -9.04 13.81 15.08
CA ASP A 564 -9.78 14.81 15.85
C ASP A 564 -9.02 16.14 15.93
N SER A 565 -8.87 16.78 14.78
CA SER A 565 -8.15 18.04 14.60
C SER A 565 -8.61 19.12 15.60
N PRO A 566 -7.67 19.83 16.26
CA PRO A 566 -7.98 20.94 17.17
C PRO A 566 -8.55 22.18 16.47
N THR A 567 -8.60 22.20 15.13
CA THR A 567 -9.18 23.29 14.36
C THR A 567 -10.70 23.31 14.54
N PRO A 568 -11.29 24.35 15.17
CA PRO A 568 -12.73 24.39 15.41
C PRO A 568 -13.53 24.35 14.11
N THR A 569 -14.56 23.51 14.08
CA THR A 569 -15.45 23.33 12.93
C THR A 569 -16.92 23.47 13.31
N SER A 570 -17.77 23.69 12.31
CA SER A 570 -19.22 23.86 12.49
C SER A 570 -19.92 22.57 12.89
N HIS A 571 -19.38 21.42 12.45
CA HIS A 571 -19.78 20.08 12.87
C HIS A 571 -18.68 19.42 13.71
N THR A 572 -19.05 18.37 14.46
CA THR A 572 -18.06 17.56 15.20
C THR A 572 -17.31 16.63 14.24
N LYS A 573 -16.03 16.31 14.51
CA LYS A 573 -15.27 15.40 13.65
C LYS A 573 -15.89 14.01 13.57
N LYS A 574 -16.45 13.52 14.69
CA LYS A 574 -17.16 12.23 14.75
C LYS A 574 -18.43 12.21 13.90
N GLU A 575 -19.19 13.31 13.86
CA GLU A 575 -20.37 13.47 13.00
C GLU A 575 -19.99 13.45 11.51
N LEU A 576 -18.94 14.18 11.12
CA LEU A 576 -18.41 14.17 9.75
C LEU A 576 -17.92 12.77 9.36
N LEU A 577 -17.20 12.08 10.26
CA LEU A 577 -16.70 10.72 10.06
C LEU A 577 -17.85 9.70 9.94
N ASP A 578 -18.90 9.82 10.77
CA ASP A 578 -20.09 8.97 10.69
C ASP A 578 -20.93 9.24 9.44
N ALA A 579 -20.96 10.48 8.94
CA ALA A 579 -21.58 10.82 7.67
C ALA A 579 -20.77 10.25 6.48
N ALA A 580 -19.44 10.29 6.55
CA ALA A 580 -18.55 9.69 5.55
C ALA A 580 -18.71 8.16 5.53
N GLY A 581 -18.73 7.53 6.71
CA GLY A 581 -19.02 6.12 6.91
C GLY A 581 -20.36 5.73 6.29
N LYS A 582 -21.47 6.40 6.65
CA LYS A 582 -22.78 6.18 6.03
C LYS A 582 -22.76 6.32 4.51
N THR A 583 -22.04 7.32 3.99
CA THR A 583 -21.91 7.55 2.54
C THR A 583 -21.27 6.32 1.88
N ILE A 584 -20.15 5.81 2.41
CA ILE A 584 -19.46 4.59 1.92
C ILE A 584 -20.35 3.34 2.11
N GLY A 585 -21.01 3.20 3.27
CA GLY A 585 -21.89 2.10 3.61
C GLY A 585 -22.98 1.83 2.58
N THR A 586 -23.58 2.90 2.01
CA THR A 586 -24.64 2.77 0.99
C THR A 586 -24.18 2.24 -0.38
N LYS A 587 -22.87 2.15 -0.66
CA LYS A 587 -22.36 1.97 -2.03
C LYS A 587 -21.98 0.53 -2.35
N GLN A 588 -22.18 0.17 -3.61
CA GLN A 588 -21.80 -1.11 -4.21
C GLN A 588 -20.51 -0.98 -5.02
N MET A 589 -19.81 -2.09 -5.22
CA MET A 589 -18.58 -2.16 -6.01
C MET A 589 -18.93 -2.26 -7.50
N ALA A 590 -18.70 -1.18 -8.25
CA ALA A 590 -19.13 -1.07 -9.66
C ALA A 590 -17.96 -1.18 -10.68
N SER A 591 -16.74 -0.84 -10.27
CA SER A 591 -15.51 -0.94 -11.09
C SER A 591 -14.30 -1.20 -10.19
N TYR A 592 -13.22 -1.78 -10.73
CA TYR A 592 -12.02 -2.16 -9.96
C TYR A 592 -11.54 -1.03 -9.03
N TYR A 593 -11.30 0.16 -9.58
CA TYR A 593 -10.63 1.23 -8.84
C TYR A 593 -11.56 1.82 -7.76
N ALA A 594 -12.86 1.93 -8.06
CA ALA A 594 -13.86 2.29 -7.06
C ALA A 594 -14.02 1.21 -5.97
N ALA A 595 -13.94 -0.07 -6.34
CA ALA A 595 -14.08 -1.19 -5.43
C ALA A 595 -12.89 -1.34 -4.46
N ALA A 596 -11.67 -1.19 -4.97
CA ALA A 596 -10.45 -1.14 -4.17
C ALA A 596 -10.54 -0.02 -3.13
N TRP A 597 -10.91 1.20 -3.55
CA TRP A 597 -11.02 2.34 -2.66
C TRP A 597 -12.23 2.31 -1.71
N LEU A 598 -13.34 1.66 -2.07
CA LEU A 598 -14.42 1.38 -1.12
C LEU A 598 -13.94 0.44 0.00
N ALA A 599 -13.18 -0.61 -0.32
CA ALA A 599 -12.68 -1.55 0.69
C ALA A 599 -11.55 -0.96 1.54
N ILE A 600 -10.55 -0.31 0.93
CA ILE A 600 -9.48 0.43 1.63
C ILE A 600 -10.08 1.54 2.49
N GLY A 601 -11.09 2.26 1.97
CA GLY A 601 -11.83 3.29 2.68
C GLY A 601 -12.54 2.77 3.92
N THR A 602 -13.36 1.71 3.79
CA THR A 602 -14.02 1.07 4.93
C THR A 602 -13.01 0.59 5.98
N ILE A 603 -11.90 -0.06 5.59
CA ILE A 603 -10.84 -0.44 6.54
C ILE A 603 -10.29 0.80 7.26
N SER A 604 -9.85 1.81 6.49
CA SER A 604 -9.11 2.96 7.02
C SER A 604 -9.92 3.86 7.96
N ILE A 605 -11.25 3.81 7.93
CA ILE A 605 -12.12 4.56 8.86
C ILE A 605 -12.79 3.68 9.94
N ASN A 606 -12.72 2.35 9.81
CA ASN A 606 -13.13 1.41 10.86
C ASN A 606 -12.05 1.24 11.95
N GLY A 607 -10.76 1.34 11.59
CA GLY A 607 -9.61 1.11 12.48
C GLY A 607 -8.98 -0.27 12.31
#